data_AF-A0A1B3BDR7-F1
#
_entry.id   AF-A0A1B3BDR7-F1
#
_cell.length_a   1.000
_cell.length_b   1.000
_cell.length_c   1.000
_cell.angle_alpha   90.00
_cell.angle_beta   90.00
_cell.angle_gamma   90.00
#
_symmetry.space_group_name_H-M   'P 1'
#
loop_
_entity.id
_entity.type
_entity.pdbx_description
1 polymer ?
#
loop_
_entity_poly.entity_id
_entity_poly.type
_entity_poly.pdbx_seq_one_letter_code
_entity_poly.pdbx_strand_id
1 'polypeptide(L)'
;MTKLKLMFVLAVSFTAAVFAGAAAAKHLSDKNVKDRLEPVHKVYVEGDDVPQVSNAAPTTAATSGPRAPEDIYNTYCSACHVAGVAGAPKLGDVAAWDSRLANGIETVYSNAINGINAMPPKGTCSDCSDDEIKAVVDYMVEQSK
;
A
#
# COMPACT_ATOMS: atom_id res chain seq x y z
N MET A 1 2.12 35.45 41.05
CA MET A 1 2.76 34.47 40.12
C MET A 1 1.81 33.36 39.66
N THR A 2 0.69 33.10 40.33
CA THR A 2 -0.29 32.06 39.96
C THR A 2 -1.23 32.46 38.81
N LYS A 3 -1.64 33.73 38.73
CA LYS A 3 -2.52 34.23 37.65
C LYS A 3 -1.84 34.30 36.28
N LEU A 4 -0.54 34.60 36.22
CA LEU A 4 0.22 34.68 34.98
C LEU A 4 0.51 33.30 34.36
N LYS A 5 0.74 32.28 35.21
CA LYS A 5 0.84 30.87 34.78
C LYS A 5 -0.50 30.33 34.26
N LEU A 6 -1.63 30.72 34.87
CA LEU A 6 -2.96 30.31 34.41
C LEU A 6 -3.33 30.93 33.05
N MET A 7 -2.94 32.18 32.80
CA MET A 7 -3.16 32.82 31.49
C MET A 7 -2.23 32.29 30.39
N PHE A 8 -1.01 31.85 30.74
CA PHE A 8 -0.10 31.21 29.78
C PHE A 8 -0.57 29.79 29.39
N VAL A 9 -1.11 29.00 30.32
CA VAL A 9 -1.67 27.67 30.04
C VAL A 9 -2.91 27.78 29.12
N LEU A 10 -3.74 28.80 29.30
CA LEU A 10 -4.95 29.01 28.49
C LEU A 10 -4.62 29.50 27.06
N ALA A 11 -3.56 30.30 26.89
CA ALA A 11 -3.07 30.74 25.59
C ALA A 11 -2.39 29.62 24.79
N VAL A 12 -1.66 28.73 25.46
CA VAL A 12 -1.02 27.55 24.83
C VAL A 12 -2.05 26.48 24.45
N SER A 13 -3.15 26.35 25.19
CA SER A 13 -4.26 25.46 24.79
C SER A 13 -5.06 25.97 23.59
N PHE A 14 -5.07 27.29 23.33
CA PHE A 14 -5.81 27.86 22.20
C PHE A 14 -5.03 27.78 20.87
N THR A 15 -3.70 27.75 20.90
CA THR A 15 -2.87 27.56 19.69
C THR A 15 -2.79 26.11 19.22
N ALA A 16 -2.96 25.13 20.12
CA ALA A 16 -3.00 23.71 19.73
C ALA A 16 -4.25 23.34 18.91
N ALA A 17 -5.36 24.08 19.05
CA ALA A 17 -6.62 23.80 18.35
C ALA A 17 -6.61 24.23 16.87
N VAL A 18 -5.70 25.12 16.45
CA VAL A 18 -5.71 25.68 15.09
C VAL A 18 -4.86 24.85 14.11
N PHE A 19 -3.94 24.01 14.58
CA PHE A 19 -3.08 23.20 13.69
C PHE A 19 -3.75 21.88 13.22
N ALA A 20 -4.83 21.44 13.87
CA ALA A 20 -5.51 20.18 13.55
C ALA A 20 -6.44 20.25 12.32
N GLY A 21 -6.81 21.45 11.85
CA GLY A 21 -7.80 21.61 10.78
C GLY A 21 -7.30 21.35 9.36
N ALA A 22 -5.99 21.44 9.10
CA ALA A 22 -5.46 21.41 7.74
C ALA A 22 -5.24 19.99 7.17
N ALA A 23 -5.14 18.97 8.02
CA ALA A 23 -4.87 17.59 7.59
C ALA A 23 -6.14 16.85 7.14
N ALA A 24 -7.30 17.13 7.76
CA ALA A 24 -8.57 16.48 7.42
C ALA A 24 -9.11 16.89 6.03
N ALA A 25 -8.82 18.11 5.58
CA ALA A 25 -9.33 18.62 4.30
C ALA A 25 -8.70 17.97 3.06
N LYS A 26 -7.49 17.40 3.16
CA LYS A 26 -6.83 16.76 2.00
C LYS A 26 -7.43 15.40 1.63
N HIS A 27 -7.94 14.64 2.60
CA HIS A 27 -8.56 13.34 2.35
C HIS A 27 -9.99 13.46 1.77
N LEU A 28 -10.65 14.60 2.00
CA LEU A 28 -12.00 14.90 1.53
C LEU A 28 -12.03 15.84 0.33
N SER A 29 -10.90 16.12 -0.32
CA SER A 29 -10.92 16.98 -1.50
C SER A 29 -11.75 16.31 -2.61
N ASP A 30 -12.73 17.04 -3.14
CA ASP A 30 -13.67 16.57 -4.18
C ASP A 30 -12.97 15.89 -5.37
N LYS A 31 -11.69 16.21 -5.63
CA LYS A 31 -10.87 15.55 -6.67
C LYS A 31 -10.69 14.05 -6.42
N ASN A 32 -10.31 13.63 -5.22
CA ASN A 32 -10.04 12.21 -4.93
C ASN A 32 -11.32 11.37 -4.96
N VAL A 33 -12.46 11.96 -4.61
CA VAL A 33 -13.77 11.33 -4.67
C VAL A 33 -14.25 11.24 -6.12
N LYS A 34 -14.10 12.31 -6.89
CA LYS A 34 -14.50 12.36 -8.29
C LYS A 34 -13.75 11.35 -9.15
N ASP A 35 -12.43 11.22 -8.97
CA ASP A 35 -11.62 10.26 -9.72
C ASP A 35 -12.04 8.78 -9.47
N ARG A 36 -12.71 8.50 -8.35
CA ARG A 36 -13.24 7.16 -7.99
C ARG A 36 -14.70 6.95 -8.41
N LEU A 37 -15.44 8.03 -8.63
CA LEU A 37 -16.85 8.02 -9.05
C LEU A 37 -17.02 8.11 -10.57
N GLU A 38 -15.93 8.31 -11.31
CA GLU A 38 -15.99 8.25 -12.77
C GLU A 38 -16.45 6.85 -13.20
N PRO A 39 -17.46 6.77 -14.08
CA PRO A 39 -18.02 5.49 -14.49
C PRO A 39 -16.97 4.71 -15.26
N VAL A 40 -16.54 3.59 -14.68
CA VAL A 40 -15.60 2.65 -15.30
C VAL A 40 -16.19 1.98 -16.54
N HIS A 41 -17.51 2.06 -16.74
CA HIS A 41 -18.25 1.42 -17.83
C HIS A 41 -19.37 2.32 -18.37
N LYS A 42 -19.67 2.18 -19.66
CA LYS A 42 -20.83 2.82 -20.30
C LYS A 42 -22.06 1.93 -20.13
N VAL A 43 -23.16 2.50 -19.65
CA VAL A 43 -24.47 1.84 -19.65
C VAL A 43 -25.16 2.21 -20.96
N TYR A 44 -25.46 1.20 -21.77
CA TYR A 44 -26.25 1.35 -22.99
C TYR A 44 -27.69 0.93 -22.70
N VAL A 45 -28.65 1.65 -23.26
CA VAL A 45 -30.08 1.39 -23.12
C VAL A 45 -30.59 0.69 -24.38
N GLU A 46 -31.66 -0.09 -24.25
CA GLU A 46 -32.28 -0.83 -25.37
C GLU A 46 -32.57 0.11 -26.55
N GLY A 47 -31.89 -0.12 -27.69
CA GLY A 47 -31.99 0.72 -28.89
C GLY A 47 -30.75 1.56 -29.21
N ASP A 48 -29.75 1.61 -28.32
CA ASP A 48 -28.46 2.21 -28.63
C ASP A 48 -27.64 1.33 -29.60
N ASP A 49 -26.89 1.96 -30.51
CA ASP A 49 -25.90 1.29 -31.35
C ASP A 49 -24.71 0.83 -30.49
N VAL A 50 -24.90 -0.29 -29.78
CA VAL A 50 -23.85 -0.93 -28.98
C VAL A 50 -22.76 -1.48 -29.91
N PRO A 51 -21.48 -1.12 -29.69
CA PRO A 51 -20.38 -1.86 -30.29
C PRO A 51 -20.56 -3.34 -29.92
N GLN A 52 -20.61 -4.22 -30.91
CA GLN A 52 -20.61 -5.67 -30.69
C GLN A 52 -19.32 -6.07 -29.98
N VAL A 53 -19.36 -6.07 -28.65
CA VAL A 53 -18.35 -6.71 -27.81
C VAL A 53 -18.59 -8.21 -27.92
N SER A 54 -17.73 -8.88 -28.67
CA SER A 54 -17.67 -10.33 -28.68
C SER A 54 -17.60 -10.85 -27.24
N ASN A 55 -18.34 -11.92 -26.94
CA ASN A 55 -18.35 -12.62 -25.64
C ASN A 55 -17.03 -13.38 -25.37
N ALA A 56 -15.89 -12.80 -25.76
CA ALA A 56 -14.59 -13.23 -25.31
C ALA A 56 -14.50 -12.90 -23.82
N ALA A 57 -14.08 -13.88 -23.02
CA ALA A 57 -13.74 -13.69 -21.61
C ALA A 57 -12.93 -12.41 -21.44
N PRO A 58 -13.10 -11.66 -20.32
CA PRO A 58 -12.35 -10.44 -20.10
C PRO A 58 -10.89 -10.77 -20.28
N THR A 59 -10.30 -10.27 -21.36
CA THR A 59 -8.87 -10.28 -21.53
C THR A 59 -8.40 -9.43 -20.38
N THR A 60 -7.76 -10.07 -19.39
CA THR A 60 -6.95 -9.37 -18.40
C THR A 60 -6.20 -8.31 -19.16
N ALA A 61 -6.54 -7.04 -18.90
CA ALA A 61 -5.82 -5.92 -19.48
C ALA A 61 -4.35 -6.25 -19.25
N ALA A 62 -3.59 -6.40 -20.34
CA ALA A 62 -2.18 -6.73 -20.25
C ALA A 62 -1.58 -5.71 -19.29
N THR A 63 -1.10 -6.19 -18.15
CA THR A 63 -0.39 -5.37 -17.19
C THR A 63 0.73 -4.69 -17.97
N SER A 64 0.77 -3.36 -17.85
CA SER A 64 1.74 -2.49 -18.50
C SER A 64 3.15 -2.84 -18.02
N GLY A 65 3.75 -3.92 -18.55
CA GLY A 65 5.03 -4.44 -18.08
C GLY A 65 5.05 -4.83 -16.59
N PRO A 66 6.22 -5.29 -16.09
CA PRO A 66 6.44 -5.47 -14.65
C PRO A 66 6.35 -4.12 -13.94
N ARG A 67 5.60 -4.04 -12.84
CA ARG A 67 5.53 -2.84 -11.98
C ARG A 67 6.85 -2.63 -11.24
N ALA A 68 7.12 -1.39 -10.83
CA ALA A 68 8.29 -1.10 -10.01
C ALA A 68 8.15 -1.76 -8.61
N PRO A 69 9.22 -2.37 -8.06
CA PRO A 69 9.16 -3.03 -6.75
C PRO A 69 8.71 -2.12 -5.61
N GLU A 70 9.15 -0.85 -5.62
CA GLU A 70 8.76 0.14 -4.63
C GLU A 70 7.24 0.42 -4.65
N ASP A 71 6.62 0.47 -5.83
CA ASP A 71 5.18 0.69 -5.96
C ASP A 71 4.39 -0.48 -5.38
N ILE A 72 4.82 -1.72 -5.64
CA ILE A 72 4.19 -2.91 -5.09
C ILE A 72 4.40 -2.97 -3.57
N TYR A 73 5.60 -2.67 -3.07
CA TYR A 73 5.87 -2.59 -1.65
C TYR A 73 4.93 -1.59 -0.96
N ASN A 74 4.85 -0.37 -1.49
CA ASN A 74 4.04 0.70 -0.93
C ASN A 74 2.55 0.34 -0.94
N THR A 75 2.07 -0.33 -1.99
CA THR A 75 0.66 -0.68 -2.17
C THR A 75 0.23 -1.87 -1.31
N TYR A 76 1.03 -2.93 -1.23
CA TYR A 76 0.61 -4.21 -0.66
C TYR A 76 1.39 -4.64 0.59
N CYS A 77 2.68 -4.34 0.66
CA CYS A 77 3.58 -4.91 1.67
C CYS A 77 3.76 -3.99 2.90
N SER A 78 3.70 -2.68 2.68
CA SER A 78 3.97 -1.64 3.67
C SER A 78 3.09 -1.73 4.91
N ALA A 79 1.83 -2.16 4.73
CA ALA A 79 0.84 -2.33 5.80
C ALA A 79 1.35 -3.20 6.96
N CYS A 80 2.18 -4.20 6.67
CA CYS A 80 2.76 -5.07 7.68
C CYS A 80 4.25 -4.79 7.92
N HIS A 81 5.01 -4.52 6.86
CA HIS A 81 6.47 -4.44 6.92
C HIS A 81 7.04 -3.07 7.31
N VAL A 82 6.21 -2.03 7.47
CA VAL A 82 6.66 -0.77 8.08
C VAL A 82 6.71 -0.90 9.60
N ALA A 83 5.62 -1.37 10.21
CA ALA A 83 5.47 -1.45 11.66
C ALA A 83 5.88 -2.82 12.26
N GLY A 84 6.15 -3.82 11.41
CA GLY A 84 6.47 -5.19 11.84
C GLY A 84 5.25 -5.93 12.40
N VAL A 85 4.09 -5.73 11.79
CA VAL A 85 2.82 -6.32 12.23
C VAL A 85 2.94 -7.84 12.27
N ALA A 86 2.44 -8.45 13.35
CA ALA A 86 2.49 -9.90 13.58
C ALA A 86 3.90 -10.53 13.45
N GLY A 87 4.95 -9.74 13.69
CA GLY A 87 6.35 -10.21 13.60
C GLY A 87 6.94 -10.16 12.17
N ALA A 88 6.29 -9.46 11.24
CA ALA A 88 6.85 -9.20 9.93
C ALA A 88 8.24 -8.50 10.04
N PRO A 89 9.25 -8.89 9.23
CA PRO A 89 10.53 -8.19 9.21
C PRO A 89 10.33 -6.75 8.75
N LYS A 90 10.76 -5.78 9.56
CA LYS A 90 10.61 -4.36 9.22
C LYS A 90 11.57 -4.00 8.08
N LEU A 91 11.13 -3.14 7.16
CA LEU A 91 12.03 -2.54 6.19
C LEU A 91 13.11 -1.72 6.93
N GLY A 92 14.38 -1.91 6.57
CA GLY A 92 15.53 -1.27 7.21
C GLY A 92 16.05 -1.96 8.47
N ASP A 93 15.43 -3.03 8.95
CA ASP A 93 15.90 -3.77 10.13
C ASP A 93 16.91 -4.85 9.73
N VAL A 94 18.19 -4.49 9.72
CA VAL A 94 19.30 -5.35 9.30
C VAL A 94 19.30 -6.69 10.04
N ALA A 95 19.20 -6.67 11.38
CA ALA A 95 19.24 -7.88 12.18
C ALA A 95 18.05 -8.80 11.90
N ALA A 96 16.87 -8.21 11.65
CA ALA A 96 15.71 -8.96 11.23
C ALA A 96 15.96 -9.66 9.88
N TRP A 97 16.47 -8.94 8.87
CA TRP A 97 16.67 -9.50 7.53
C TRP A 97 17.80 -10.52 7.47
N ASP A 98 18.91 -10.30 8.16
CA ASP A 98 20.02 -11.25 8.27
C ASP A 98 19.54 -12.62 8.76
N SER A 99 18.69 -12.64 9.79
CA SER A 99 18.13 -13.89 10.33
C SER A 99 17.26 -14.64 9.32
N ARG A 100 16.57 -13.94 8.40
CA ARG A 100 15.74 -14.60 7.38
C ARG A 100 16.59 -15.08 6.21
N LEU A 101 17.59 -14.30 5.83
CA LEU A 101 18.53 -14.62 4.77
C LEU A 101 19.49 -15.76 5.13
N ALA A 102 19.63 -16.11 6.41
CA ALA A 102 20.40 -17.27 6.87
C ALA A 102 19.96 -18.60 6.23
N ASN A 103 18.69 -18.73 5.83
CA ASN A 103 18.18 -19.91 5.13
C ASN A 103 18.30 -19.82 3.59
N GLY A 104 18.87 -18.73 3.07
CA GLY A 104 19.01 -18.44 1.65
C GLY A 104 17.82 -17.66 1.07
N ILE A 105 18.10 -16.90 0.01
CA ILE A 105 17.11 -16.02 -0.63
C ILE A 105 15.95 -16.80 -1.27
N GLU A 106 16.20 -18.00 -1.79
CA GLU A 106 15.15 -18.85 -2.40
C GLU A 106 14.04 -19.23 -1.40
N THR A 107 14.40 -19.46 -0.14
CA THR A 107 13.40 -19.70 0.92
C THR A 107 12.58 -18.45 1.20
N VAL A 108 13.18 -17.26 1.17
CA VAL A 108 12.46 -16.00 1.36
C VAL A 108 11.49 -15.77 0.20
N TYR A 109 11.90 -16.02 -1.04
CA TYR A 109 11.02 -15.96 -2.21
C TYR A 109 9.85 -16.93 -2.10
N SER A 110 10.13 -18.20 -1.77
CA SER A 110 9.09 -19.22 -1.62
C SER A 110 8.07 -18.82 -0.55
N ASN A 111 8.53 -18.31 0.58
CA ASN A 111 7.65 -17.83 1.65
C ASN A 111 6.83 -16.61 1.23
N ALA A 112 7.41 -15.67 0.48
CA ALA A 112 6.69 -14.48 -0.01
C ALA A 112 5.62 -14.85 -1.05
N ILE A 113 5.91 -15.80 -1.94
CA ILE A 113 5.00 -16.26 -2.99
C ILE A 113 3.88 -17.11 -2.38
N ASN A 114 4.22 -18.09 -1.54
CA ASN A 114 3.27 -19.08 -1.01
C ASN A 114 2.59 -18.65 0.30
N GLY A 115 3.12 -17.63 0.97
CA GLY A 115 2.69 -17.21 2.30
C GLY A 115 3.36 -18.03 3.42
N ILE A 116 3.44 -17.44 4.61
CA ILE A 116 3.98 -18.07 5.81
C ILE A 116 3.37 -17.44 7.06
N ASN A 117 2.90 -18.26 8.01
CA ASN A 117 2.29 -17.80 9.26
C ASN A 117 1.16 -16.77 9.01
N ALA A 118 1.36 -15.52 9.48
CA ALA A 118 0.43 -14.41 9.30
C ALA A 118 0.59 -13.66 7.96
N MET A 119 1.61 -13.96 7.16
CA MET A 119 1.84 -13.36 5.85
C MET A 119 1.06 -14.15 4.78
N PRO A 120 0.05 -13.55 4.13
CA PRO A 120 -0.71 -14.22 3.07
C PRO A 120 0.14 -14.48 1.83
N PRO A 121 -0.28 -15.42 0.94
CA PRO A 121 0.36 -15.62 -0.35
C PRO A 121 0.49 -14.31 -1.13
N LYS A 122 1.66 -14.09 -1.75
CA LYS A 122 2.01 -12.89 -2.52
C LYS A 122 1.84 -11.56 -1.77
N GLY A 123 1.85 -11.58 -0.43
CA GLY A 123 1.67 -10.37 0.37
C GLY A 123 0.38 -9.62 0.06
N THR A 124 -0.72 -10.34 -0.20
CA THR A 124 -2.04 -9.82 -0.64
C THR A 124 -2.12 -9.27 -2.08
N CYS A 125 -1.03 -9.29 -2.85
CA CYS A 125 -1.04 -8.91 -4.25
C CYS A 125 -1.50 -10.10 -5.13
N SER A 126 -2.82 -10.24 -5.31
CA SER A 126 -3.39 -11.36 -6.08
C SER A 126 -3.10 -11.31 -7.58
N ASP A 127 -2.75 -10.14 -8.10
CA ASP A 127 -2.42 -9.92 -9.52
C ASP A 127 -0.91 -9.87 -9.79
N CYS A 128 -0.07 -9.98 -8.76
CA CYS A 128 1.39 -9.98 -8.93
C CYS A 128 1.89 -11.29 -9.56
N SER A 129 2.80 -11.15 -10.53
CA SER A 129 3.60 -12.28 -10.99
C SER A 129 4.60 -12.70 -9.91
N ASP A 130 5.11 -13.92 -10.00
CA ASP A 130 6.12 -14.39 -9.04
C ASP A 130 7.43 -13.59 -9.15
N ASP A 131 7.75 -13.12 -10.36
CA ASP A 131 8.92 -12.26 -10.59
C ASP A 131 8.75 -10.87 -9.98
N GLU A 132 7.54 -10.31 -10.02
CA GLU A 132 7.21 -9.07 -9.30
C GLU A 132 7.38 -9.26 -7.78
N ILE A 133 6.93 -10.38 -7.23
CA ILE A 133 7.11 -10.68 -5.80
C ILE A 133 8.59 -10.83 -5.44
N LYS A 134 9.39 -11.53 -6.26
CA LYS A 134 10.84 -11.64 -6.04
C LYS A 134 11.52 -10.28 -6.07
N ALA A 135 11.19 -9.43 -7.04
CA ALA A 135 11.77 -8.11 -7.16
C ALA A 135 11.42 -7.21 -5.95
N VAL A 136 10.24 -7.36 -5.37
CA VAL A 136 9.86 -6.68 -4.12
C VAL A 136 10.65 -7.20 -2.92
N VAL A 137 10.86 -8.51 -2.83
CA VAL A 137 11.71 -9.10 -1.79
C VAL A 137 13.14 -8.55 -1.91
N ASP A 138 13.69 -8.49 -3.12
CA ASP A 138 15.01 -7.90 -3.39
C ASP A 138 15.08 -6.44 -2.96
N TYR A 139 14.07 -5.65 -3.32
CA TYR A 139 13.96 -4.26 -2.87
C TYR A 139 14.01 -4.17 -1.35
N MET A 140 13.21 -4.97 -0.64
CA MET A 140 13.16 -4.92 0.83
C MET A 140 14.48 -5.35 1.48
N VAL A 141 15.13 -6.36 0.90
CA VAL A 141 16.46 -6.81 1.34
C VAL A 141 17.49 -5.71 1.11
N GLU A 142 17.51 -5.07 -0.06
CA GLU A 142 18.45 -3.99 -0.39
C GLU A 142 18.28 -2.78 0.53
N GLN A 143 17.03 -2.42 0.87
CA GLN A 143 16.75 -1.34 1.82
C GLN A 143 17.09 -1.72 3.28
N SER A 144 17.53 -2.95 3.54
CA SER A 144 17.77 -3.49 4.90
C SER A 144 19.17 -4.09 5.06
N LYS A 145 20.14 -3.63 4.28
CA LYS A 145 21.57 -3.94 4.42
C LYS A 145 22.32 -2.82 5.12
#